data_AF-A0A1H4GCL6-F1
#
_entry.id   AF-A0A1H4GCL6-F1
#
_cell.length_a   1.000
_cell.length_b   1.000
_cell.length_c   1.000
_cell.angle_alpha   90.00
_cell.angle_beta   90.00
_cell.angle_gamma   90.00
#
_symmetry.space_group_name_H-M   'P 1'
#
loop_
_entity.id
_entity.type
_entity.pdbx_description
1 polymer ?
#
loop_
_entity_poly.entity_id
_entity_poly.type
_entity_poly.pdbx_seq_one_letter_code
_entity_poly.pdbx_strand_id
1 'polypeptide(L)'
;MKGKETKELPIQKKFNDALYWATSTLSKDKEYHITRTLDAVLRKLIHYSNTNEKITYSNSIIAEHTFMGEETIKKAIPELRKKNYVSIANTRIFDEGKVTTRRTINIKWDKIESILGEVPKSKTENKEVQDDITAEIILTSDLPEVVKTVEPSAIPIEPIVKSIDVDDEVTVIRESEFKENKQVIPRVVITDEKLKWAKSKYKDPSLTKDSFESFDDKDLSLVFYGVDGIMKIDDANYENKHLIKLYHQGGSYCKLSNLNKKNTSIRVNYNDLMHLLKQRNLEFGDFNEYLYQYIAINEIPKKPKNDDNFKPVI
;
A
#
# COMPACT_ATOMS: atom_id res chain seq x y z
N MET A 1 18.30 -30.76 -34.59
CA MET A 1 18.34 -29.63 -33.63
C MET A 1 16.98 -28.96 -33.66
N LYS A 2 16.15 -29.16 -32.63
CA LYS A 2 14.84 -28.50 -32.51
C LYS A 2 15.06 -27.13 -31.85
N GLY A 3 14.61 -26.08 -32.52
CA GLY A 3 14.69 -24.71 -32.03
C GLY A 3 14.03 -24.60 -30.66
N LYS A 4 14.74 -23.97 -29.72
CA LYS A 4 14.13 -23.55 -28.45
C LYS A 4 13.14 -22.45 -28.79
N GLU A 5 11.85 -22.76 -28.72
CA GLU A 5 10.80 -21.75 -28.65
C GLU A 5 11.09 -20.87 -27.44
N THR A 6 11.52 -19.63 -27.70
CA THR A 6 11.56 -18.57 -26.71
C THR A 6 10.12 -18.33 -26.26
N LYS A 7 9.74 -18.83 -25.08
CA LYS A 7 8.48 -18.47 -24.41
C LYS A 7 8.46 -16.96 -24.27
N GLU A 8 7.65 -16.29 -25.08
CA GLU A 8 7.48 -14.85 -25.04
C GLU A 8 6.91 -14.46 -23.67
N LEU A 9 7.66 -13.64 -22.93
CA LEU A 9 7.18 -13.10 -21.66
C LEU A 9 5.91 -12.29 -21.90
N PRO A 10 4.90 -12.40 -21.02
CA PRO A 10 3.65 -11.64 -21.16
C PRO A 10 3.94 -10.14 -21.19
N ILE A 11 3.25 -9.41 -22.06
CA ILE A 11 3.50 -7.98 -22.35
C ILE A 11 3.51 -7.08 -21.11
N GLN A 12 2.78 -7.48 -20.08
CA GLN A 12 2.75 -6.87 -18.75
C GLN A 12 4.12 -6.80 -18.07
N LYS A 13 5.13 -7.56 -18.55
CA LYS A 13 6.52 -7.51 -18.09
C LYS A 13 7.45 -6.70 -19.01
N LYS A 14 7.01 -6.33 -20.22
CA LYS A 14 7.81 -5.64 -21.27
C LYS A 14 7.31 -4.24 -21.62
N PHE A 15 6.22 -3.78 -21.02
CA PHE A 15 5.62 -2.48 -21.34
C PHE A 15 6.56 -1.28 -21.10
N ASN A 16 7.61 -1.44 -20.28
CA ASN A 16 8.58 -0.38 -20.02
C ASN A 16 9.27 0.12 -21.29
N ASP A 17 9.59 -0.78 -22.23
CA ASP A 17 10.26 -0.42 -23.49
C ASP A 17 9.32 0.35 -24.41
N ALA A 18 8.04 -0.07 -24.47
CA ALA A 18 7.00 0.63 -25.22
C ALA A 18 6.74 2.03 -24.65
N LEU A 19 6.70 2.16 -23.32
CA LEU A 19 6.52 3.46 -22.66
C LEU A 19 7.74 4.37 -22.85
N TYR A 20 8.95 3.81 -22.72
CA TYR A 20 10.18 4.54 -22.99
C TYR A 20 10.18 5.08 -24.42
N TRP A 21 9.85 4.23 -25.39
CA TRP A 21 9.72 4.61 -26.80
C TRP A 21 8.66 5.69 -27.01
N ALA A 22 7.49 5.57 -26.38
CA ALA A 22 6.42 6.56 -26.45
C ALA A 22 6.78 7.94 -25.88
N THR A 23 7.79 8.03 -24.99
CA THR A 23 8.32 9.30 -24.47
C THR A 23 9.54 9.82 -25.24
N SER A 24 10.09 9.01 -26.15
CA SER A 24 11.31 9.35 -26.89
C SER A 24 11.08 10.53 -27.82
N THR A 25 12.10 11.38 -27.97
CA THR A 25 12.13 12.47 -28.96
C THR A 25 11.98 11.96 -30.39
N LEU A 26 12.42 10.72 -30.66
CA LEU A 26 12.28 10.05 -31.96
C LEU A 26 10.83 9.70 -32.30
N SER A 27 9.96 9.65 -31.30
CA SER A 27 8.53 9.36 -31.47
C SER A 27 7.66 10.62 -31.48
N LYS A 28 8.25 11.83 -31.39
CA LYS A 28 7.51 13.06 -31.11
C LYS A 28 6.39 13.36 -32.11
N ASP A 29 6.56 12.98 -33.37
CA ASP A 29 5.58 13.19 -34.44
C ASP A 29 4.51 12.08 -34.50
N LYS A 30 4.62 11.05 -33.67
CA LYS A 30 3.67 9.95 -33.61
C LYS A 30 2.49 10.31 -32.73
N GLU A 31 1.29 9.89 -33.15
CA GLU A 31 0.05 10.14 -32.41
C GLU A 31 0.08 9.60 -30.96
N TYR A 32 0.79 8.48 -30.77
CA TYR A 32 0.96 7.84 -29.47
C TYR A 32 1.99 8.52 -28.57
N HIS A 33 2.73 9.53 -29.03
CA HIS A 33 3.74 10.20 -28.20
C HIS A 33 3.12 10.77 -26.93
N ILE A 34 3.77 10.57 -25.78
CA ILE A 34 3.30 11.06 -24.49
C ILE A 34 4.39 11.84 -23.76
N THR A 35 3.99 12.85 -22.99
CA THR A 35 4.89 13.59 -22.12
C THR A 35 5.32 12.73 -20.93
N ARG A 36 6.41 13.13 -20.26
CA ARG A 36 6.84 12.47 -18.99
C ARG A 36 5.74 12.45 -17.93
N THR A 37 4.91 13.48 -17.88
CA THR A 37 3.77 13.55 -16.95
C THR A 37 2.74 12.48 -17.27
N LEU A 38 2.37 12.33 -18.55
CA LEU A 38 1.44 11.30 -19.00
C LEU A 38 1.99 9.89 -18.77
N ASP A 39 3.30 9.69 -19.02
CA ASP A 39 3.98 8.41 -18.74
C ASP A 39 3.93 8.03 -17.27
N ALA A 40 4.26 8.95 -16.35
CA ALA A 40 4.20 8.67 -14.92
C ALA A 40 2.79 8.29 -14.46
N VAL A 41 1.76 8.99 -14.95
CA VAL A 41 0.35 8.65 -14.69
C VAL A 41 0.01 7.27 -15.27
N LEU A 42 0.41 6.99 -16.51
CA LEU A 42 0.13 5.72 -17.18
C LEU A 42 0.82 4.53 -16.50
N ARG A 43 2.09 4.65 -16.10
CA ARG A 43 2.82 3.65 -15.31
C ARG A 43 2.07 3.32 -14.02
N LYS A 44 1.54 4.34 -13.35
CA LYS A 44 0.78 4.14 -12.11
C LYS A 44 -0.56 3.45 -12.36
N LEU A 45 -1.27 3.81 -13.44
CA LEU A 45 -2.49 3.11 -13.84
C LEU A 45 -2.22 1.65 -14.22
N ILE A 46 -1.13 1.37 -14.93
CA ILE A 46 -0.70 0.00 -15.25
C ILE A 46 -0.42 -0.79 -13.96
N HIS A 47 0.27 -0.17 -13.00
CA HIS A 47 0.49 -0.80 -11.70
C HIS A 47 -0.83 -1.14 -10.98
N TYR A 48 -1.84 -0.26 -11.03
CA TYR A 48 -3.17 -0.56 -10.50
C TYR A 48 -3.86 -1.70 -11.24
N SER A 49 -3.74 -1.77 -12.56
CA SER A 49 -4.27 -2.88 -13.38
C SER A 49 -3.64 -4.23 -13.00
N ASN A 50 -2.37 -4.24 -12.60
CA ASN A 50 -1.68 -5.47 -12.21
C ASN A 50 -1.99 -5.90 -10.77
N THR A 51 -2.42 -4.95 -9.92
CA THR A 51 -2.67 -5.20 -8.49
C THR A 51 -4.14 -5.33 -8.15
N ASN A 52 -5.03 -4.75 -8.97
CA ASN A 52 -6.47 -4.74 -8.76
C ASN A 52 -7.18 -5.24 -10.01
N GLU A 53 -8.34 -5.88 -9.84
CA GLU A 53 -9.18 -6.33 -10.96
C GLU A 53 -9.67 -5.14 -11.81
N LYS A 54 -9.93 -3.98 -11.18
CA LYS A 54 -10.47 -2.78 -11.84
C LYS A 54 -9.86 -1.50 -11.27
N ILE A 55 -9.50 -0.55 -12.12
CA ILE A 55 -8.97 0.75 -11.70
C ILE A 55 -10.14 1.73 -11.47
N THR A 56 -10.59 1.86 -10.22
CA THR A 56 -11.73 2.74 -9.85
C THR A 56 -11.33 3.93 -8.98
N TYR A 57 -10.04 4.26 -8.92
CA TYR A 57 -9.51 5.32 -8.06
C TYR A 57 -9.95 6.73 -8.49
N SER A 58 -10.17 7.61 -7.51
CA SER A 58 -10.44 9.04 -7.72
C SER A 58 -9.19 9.78 -8.21
N ASN A 59 -9.35 11.00 -8.75
CA ASN A 59 -8.20 11.80 -9.19
C ASN A 59 -7.28 12.13 -8.00
N SER A 60 -7.84 12.51 -6.86
CA SER A 60 -7.11 12.73 -5.60
C SER A 60 -6.19 11.56 -5.21
N ILE A 61 -6.66 10.31 -5.23
CA ILE A 61 -5.82 9.15 -4.88
C ILE A 61 -4.70 8.94 -5.91
N ILE A 62 -5.00 9.11 -7.19
CA ILE A 62 -3.99 8.97 -8.25
C ILE A 62 -2.95 10.08 -8.12
N ALA A 63 -3.37 11.29 -7.78
CA ALA A 63 -2.52 12.47 -7.57
C ALA A 63 -1.54 12.24 -6.41
N GLU A 64 -2.04 11.75 -5.27
CA GLU A 64 -1.23 11.38 -4.12
C GLU A 64 -0.17 10.34 -4.48
N HIS A 65 -0.57 9.24 -5.12
CA HIS A 65 0.37 8.17 -5.42
C HIS A 65 1.29 8.44 -6.62
N THR A 66 1.09 9.53 -7.36
CA THR A 66 1.99 10.01 -8.43
C THR A 66 2.80 11.23 -7.99
N PHE A 67 2.56 11.75 -6.77
CA PHE A 67 3.13 13.00 -6.26
C PHE A 67 2.89 14.19 -7.20
N MET A 68 1.70 14.25 -7.80
CA MET A 68 1.27 15.31 -8.72
C MET A 68 0.03 16.03 -8.18
N GLY A 69 -0.23 17.26 -8.65
CA GLY A 69 -1.47 17.96 -8.33
C GLY A 69 -2.70 17.28 -8.94
N GLU A 70 -3.84 17.32 -8.25
CA GLU A 70 -5.09 16.70 -8.73
C GLU A 70 -5.55 17.25 -10.09
N GLU A 71 -5.35 18.54 -10.33
CA GLU A 71 -5.65 19.17 -11.62
C GLU A 71 -4.79 18.62 -12.77
N THR A 72 -3.55 18.19 -12.48
CA THR A 72 -2.70 17.51 -13.46
C THR A 72 -3.29 16.16 -13.84
N ILE A 73 -3.77 15.38 -12.87
CA ILE A 73 -4.41 14.08 -13.12
C ILE A 73 -5.71 14.23 -13.90
N LYS A 74 -6.50 15.25 -13.54
CA LYS A 74 -7.77 15.59 -14.19
C LYS A 74 -7.59 15.91 -15.68
N LYS A 75 -6.45 16.48 -16.08
CA LYS A 75 -6.06 16.71 -17.47
C LYS A 75 -5.42 15.48 -18.13
N ALA A 76 -4.54 14.80 -17.41
CA ALA A 76 -3.76 13.67 -17.92
C ALA A 76 -4.63 12.46 -18.32
N ILE A 77 -5.61 12.08 -17.51
CA ILE A 77 -6.43 10.89 -17.79
C ILE A 77 -7.26 11.04 -19.08
N PRO A 78 -7.97 12.16 -19.33
CA PRO A 78 -8.61 12.41 -20.62
C PRO A 78 -7.64 12.42 -21.80
N GLU A 79 -6.43 12.93 -21.62
CA GLU A 79 -5.41 12.96 -22.68
C GLU A 79 -4.90 11.55 -23.01
N LEU A 80 -4.63 10.72 -22.00
CA LEU A 80 -4.30 9.30 -22.18
C LEU A 80 -5.43 8.53 -22.89
N ARG A 81 -6.70 8.89 -22.62
CA ARG A 81 -7.85 8.34 -23.34
C ARG A 81 -7.86 8.77 -24.81
N LYS A 82 -7.62 10.05 -25.10
CA LYS A 82 -7.53 10.57 -26.49
C LYS A 82 -6.43 9.85 -27.27
N LYS A 83 -5.29 9.61 -26.63
CA LYS A 83 -4.14 8.86 -27.19
C LYS A 83 -4.32 7.34 -27.19
N ASN A 84 -5.51 6.87 -26.82
CA ASN A 84 -5.92 5.46 -26.87
C ASN A 84 -5.11 4.52 -25.97
N TYR A 85 -4.46 5.03 -24.91
CA TYR A 85 -3.79 4.20 -23.90
C TYR A 85 -4.77 3.59 -22.89
N VAL A 86 -5.88 4.28 -22.64
CA VAL A 86 -6.90 3.86 -21.68
C VAL A 86 -8.32 4.01 -22.23
N SER A 87 -9.24 3.17 -21.76
CA SER A 87 -10.68 3.39 -21.89
C SER A 87 -11.29 3.72 -20.52
N ILE A 88 -12.39 4.48 -20.53
CA ILE A 88 -13.09 4.87 -19.30
C ILE A 88 -14.55 4.46 -19.44
N ALA A 89 -15.01 3.60 -18.54
CA ALA A 89 -16.41 3.23 -18.39
C ALA A 89 -16.99 3.92 -17.15
N ASN A 90 -18.17 4.51 -17.27
CA ASN A 90 -18.87 5.12 -16.14
C ASN A 90 -20.10 4.28 -15.80
N THR A 91 -20.20 3.85 -14.55
CA THR A 91 -21.34 3.11 -14.02
C THR A 91 -22.02 3.97 -12.97
N ARG A 92 -23.35 4.08 -13.05
CA ARG A 92 -24.15 4.72 -12.00
C ARG A 92 -24.45 3.66 -10.95
N ILE A 93 -24.13 3.96 -9.70
CA ILE A 93 -24.40 3.12 -8.55
C ILE A 93 -25.45 3.85 -7.72
N PHE A 94 -26.52 3.15 -7.36
CA PHE A 94 -27.52 3.65 -6.44
C PHE A 94 -27.21 3.07 -5.06
N ASP A 95 -26.87 3.94 -4.12
CA ASP A 95 -26.55 3.54 -2.75
C ASP A 95 -27.24 4.52 -1.80
N GLU A 96 -27.98 3.99 -0.83
CA GLU A 96 -28.70 4.77 0.20
C GLU A 96 -29.54 5.96 -0.36
N GLY A 97 -30.21 5.77 -1.49
CA GLY A 97 -31.05 6.82 -2.10
C GLY A 97 -30.29 7.86 -2.93
N LYS A 98 -28.95 7.76 -3.04
CA LYS A 98 -28.09 8.68 -3.78
C LYS A 98 -27.47 8.01 -5.00
N VAL A 99 -27.64 8.62 -6.18
CA VAL A 99 -26.98 8.19 -7.41
C VAL A 99 -25.53 8.69 -7.41
N THR A 100 -24.57 7.79 -7.28
CA THR A 100 -23.14 8.10 -7.44
C THR A 100 -22.63 7.54 -8.76
N THR A 101 -21.76 8.27 -9.45
CA THR A 101 -21.14 7.79 -10.69
C THR A 101 -19.74 7.26 -10.38
N ARG A 102 -19.53 5.96 -10.55
CA ARG A 102 -18.22 5.33 -10.43
C ARG A 102 -17.60 5.17 -11.82
N ARG A 103 -16.39 5.70 -12.00
CA ARG A 103 -15.59 5.47 -13.21
C ARG A 103 -14.71 4.23 -13.03
N THR A 104 -14.51 3.50 -14.10
CA THR A 104 -13.56 2.39 -14.23
C THR A 104 -12.62 2.69 -15.40
N ILE A 105 -11.32 2.68 -15.14
CA ILE A 105 -10.28 2.90 -16.15
C ILE A 105 -9.72 1.54 -16.55
N ASN A 106 -9.65 1.24 -17.85
CA ASN A 106 -9.04 0.02 -18.36
C ASN A 106 -7.84 0.38 -19.23
N ILE A 107 -6.74 -0.37 -19.08
CA ILE A 107 -5.55 -0.23 -19.92
C ILE A 107 -5.80 -0.92 -21.26
N LYS A 108 -5.49 -0.23 -22.37
CA LYS A 108 -5.54 -0.81 -23.71
C LYS A 108 -4.21 -1.48 -24.05
N TRP A 109 -4.07 -2.73 -23.63
CA TRP A 109 -2.84 -3.51 -23.84
C TRP A 109 -2.47 -3.67 -25.31
N ASP A 110 -3.46 -3.85 -26.21
CA ASP A 110 -3.25 -3.94 -27.66
C ASP A 110 -2.53 -2.71 -28.22
N LYS A 111 -2.83 -1.51 -27.68
CA LYS A 111 -2.14 -0.27 -28.09
C LYS A 111 -0.68 -0.29 -27.64
N ILE A 112 -0.42 -0.71 -26.41
CA ILE A 112 0.95 -0.82 -25.86
C ILE A 112 1.76 -1.84 -26.66
N GLU A 113 1.13 -2.95 -27.08
CA GLU A 113 1.73 -3.97 -27.94
C GLU A 113 2.10 -3.43 -29.32
N SER A 114 1.20 -2.69 -29.95
CA SER A 114 1.49 -2.08 -31.25
C SER A 114 2.71 -1.15 -31.19
N ILE A 115 2.86 -0.39 -30.10
CA ILE A 115 4.00 0.51 -29.89
C ILE A 115 5.29 -0.29 -29.67
N LEU A 116 5.22 -1.40 -28.91
CA LEU A 116 6.37 -2.27 -28.69
C LEU A 116 6.91 -2.85 -30.00
N GLY A 117 6.02 -3.15 -30.96
CA GLY A 117 6.40 -3.61 -32.31
C GLY A 117 7.15 -2.56 -33.14
N GLU A 118 6.96 -1.27 -32.86
CA GLU A 118 7.67 -0.16 -33.52
C GLU A 118 9.03 0.15 -32.88
N VAL A 119 9.35 -0.46 -31.73
CA VAL A 119 10.66 -0.24 -31.08
C VAL A 119 11.76 -0.83 -31.95
N PRO A 120 12.78 -0.02 -32.33
CA PRO A 120 13.91 -0.53 -33.09
C PRO A 120 14.57 -1.68 -32.33
N LYS A 121 14.52 -2.89 -32.88
CA LYS A 121 15.22 -4.04 -32.29
C LYS A 121 16.72 -3.77 -32.41
N SER A 122 17.42 -3.64 -31.29
CA SER A 122 18.88 -3.70 -31.32
C SER A 122 19.26 -5.07 -31.90
N LYS A 123 19.95 -5.09 -33.04
CA LYS A 123 20.64 -6.28 -33.51
C LYS A 123 21.80 -6.53 -32.53
N THR A 124 21.49 -7.06 -31.37
CA THR A 124 22.52 -7.61 -30.48
C THR A 124 22.81 -9.00 -31.01
N GLU A 125 23.73 -9.08 -31.98
CA GLU A 125 24.42 -10.33 -32.25
C GLU A 125 25.06 -10.77 -30.93
N ASN A 126 24.61 -11.92 -30.41
CA ASN A 126 25.29 -12.61 -29.32
C ASN A 126 26.70 -12.96 -29.80
N LYS A 127 27.67 -12.08 -29.55
CA LYS A 127 29.06 -12.50 -29.42
C LYS A 127 29.25 -12.90 -27.97
N GLU A 128 29.27 -14.20 -27.74
CA GLU A 128 29.98 -14.80 -26.62
C GLU A 128 31.40 -14.21 -26.60
N VAL A 129 31.75 -13.51 -25.52
CA VAL A 129 33.14 -13.29 -25.14
C VAL A 129 33.22 -13.58 -23.64
N GLN A 130 33.83 -14.72 -23.37
CA GLN A 130 34.43 -15.12 -22.09
C GLN A 130 35.53 -14.15 -21.69
N ASP A 131 35.68 -14.00 -20.36
CA ASP A 131 36.89 -13.66 -19.60
C ASP A 131 37.55 -12.29 -19.87
N ASP A 132 37.51 -11.38 -18.89
CA ASP A 132 38.56 -11.29 -17.86
C ASP A 132 38.47 -9.96 -17.09
N ILE A 133 38.87 -10.04 -15.82
CA ILE A 133 39.01 -8.91 -14.88
C ILE A 133 40.13 -7.99 -15.36
N THR A 134 39.92 -6.66 -15.32
CA THR A 134 40.94 -5.71 -14.85
C THR A 134 40.32 -4.34 -14.58
N ALA A 135 40.60 -3.85 -13.37
CA ALA A 135 40.31 -2.50 -12.94
C ALA A 135 41.28 -1.52 -13.61
N GLU A 136 40.76 -0.43 -14.16
CA GLU A 136 41.44 0.87 -14.28
C GLU A 136 40.44 1.89 -14.85
N ILE A 137 39.92 2.78 -14.00
CA ILE A 137 39.33 4.04 -14.48
C ILE A 137 40.31 5.14 -14.08
N ILE A 138 40.99 5.63 -15.12
CA ILE A 138 41.87 6.78 -15.11
C ILE A 138 41.06 8.04 -14.83
N LEU A 139 41.46 8.75 -13.78
CA LEU A 139 41.17 10.15 -13.51
C LEU A 139 41.81 11.03 -14.60
N THR A 140 41.03 11.94 -15.21
CA THR A 140 41.46 13.32 -15.52
C THR A 140 40.28 14.13 -16.07
N SER A 141 39.94 15.25 -15.43
CA SER A 141 39.89 16.60 -16.04
C SER A 141 39.26 17.64 -15.09
N ASP A 142 40.14 18.34 -14.37
CA ASP A 142 40.23 19.79 -14.11
C ASP A 142 38.97 20.70 -14.06
N LEU A 143 38.75 21.20 -12.83
CA LEU A 143 38.61 22.61 -12.37
C LEU A 143 37.33 23.44 -12.71
N PRO A 144 36.95 24.48 -11.91
CA PRO A 144 37.72 25.15 -10.84
C PRO A 144 37.01 25.32 -9.46
N GLU A 145 37.85 25.56 -8.45
CA GLU A 145 37.49 26.19 -7.17
C GLU A 145 37.05 27.65 -7.35
N VAL A 146 36.10 28.12 -6.52
CA VAL A 146 36.28 29.24 -5.56
C VAL A 146 34.93 29.55 -4.86
N VAL A 147 34.89 29.19 -3.57
CA VAL A 147 34.38 29.93 -2.40
C VAL A 147 32.97 30.58 -2.46
N LYS A 148 32.05 30.07 -1.63
CA LYS A 148 31.52 30.79 -0.44
C LYS A 148 30.61 29.88 0.39
N THR A 149 31.04 29.69 1.63
CA THR A 149 30.32 29.18 2.79
C THR A 149 29.00 29.91 2.99
N VAL A 150 27.90 29.17 3.14
CA VAL A 150 26.67 29.65 3.80
C VAL A 150 26.22 28.56 4.76
N GLU A 151 26.34 28.88 6.05
CA GLU A 151 25.84 28.11 7.19
C GLU A 151 24.30 27.99 7.13
N PRO A 152 23.71 26.84 7.51
CA PRO A 152 22.31 26.82 7.88
C PRO A 152 22.14 27.40 9.29
N SER A 153 21.52 28.59 9.33
CA SER A 153 21.02 29.27 10.52
C SER A 153 20.18 28.32 11.39
N ALA A 154 20.68 28.06 12.59
CA ALA A 154 19.93 27.54 13.71
C ALA A 154 19.14 28.69 14.36
N ILE A 155 17.82 28.54 14.45
CA ILE A 155 17.01 29.46 15.25
C ILE A 155 17.23 29.09 16.74
N PRO A 156 17.66 30.04 17.59
CA PRO A 156 17.90 29.79 19.00
C PRO A 156 16.59 29.85 19.79
N ILE A 157 16.35 28.84 20.62
CA ILE A 157 15.40 28.93 21.74
C ILE A 157 16.18 28.49 22.97
N GLU A 158 16.79 29.44 23.68
CA GLU A 158 17.18 29.26 25.08
C GLU A 158 16.13 29.93 26.01
N PRO A 159 16.27 29.88 27.34
CA PRO A 159 15.69 28.83 28.16
C PRO A 159 14.73 29.44 29.20
N ILE A 160 13.69 28.71 29.61
CA ILE A 160 12.99 29.04 30.85
C ILE A 160 13.12 27.85 31.79
N VAL A 161 14.22 27.87 32.55
CA VAL A 161 14.35 27.12 33.80
C VAL A 161 13.52 27.87 34.84
N LYS A 162 12.39 27.31 35.25
CA LYS A 162 11.91 27.49 36.62
C LYS A 162 12.37 26.26 37.39
N SER A 163 13.38 26.48 38.24
CA SER A 163 13.73 25.62 39.35
C SER A 163 12.50 25.39 40.23
N ILE A 164 12.18 24.12 40.48
CA ILE A 164 11.41 23.71 41.64
C ILE A 164 12.24 22.64 42.32
N ASP A 165 12.50 22.89 43.60
CA ASP A 165 13.25 22.07 44.52
C ASP A 165 12.64 20.67 44.67
N VAL A 166 13.55 19.75 44.98
CA VAL A 166 13.30 18.37 45.37
C VAL A 166 12.37 18.33 46.58
N ASP A 167 11.27 17.60 46.48
CA ASP A 167 10.72 16.83 47.59
C ASP A 167 10.09 15.54 47.04
N ASP A 168 10.35 14.46 47.76
CA ASP A 168 9.92 13.09 47.48
C ASP A 168 8.40 12.99 47.27
N GLU A 169 7.96 12.85 46.02
CA GLU A 169 6.70 12.18 45.73
C GLU A 169 6.87 11.21 44.56
N VAL A 170 6.70 9.93 44.91
CA VAL A 170 6.43 8.82 44.01
C VAL A 170 5.57 9.32 42.86
N THR A 171 6.15 9.36 41.65
CA THR A 171 5.39 9.67 40.45
C THR A 171 4.46 8.49 40.20
N VAL A 172 3.27 8.57 40.82
CA VAL A 172 2.10 7.81 40.41
C VAL A 172 1.90 8.18 38.95
N ILE A 173 2.26 7.26 38.06
CA ILE A 173 1.81 7.28 36.69
C ILE A 173 0.29 7.37 36.81
N ARG A 174 -0.28 8.54 36.56
CA ARG A 174 -1.71 8.68 36.39
C ARG A 174 -2.05 7.76 35.23
N GLU A 175 -2.56 6.57 35.55
CA GLU A 175 -3.42 5.80 34.69
C GLU A 175 -4.49 6.80 34.24
N SER A 176 -4.32 7.34 33.03
CA SER A 176 -5.39 8.06 32.38
C SER A 176 -6.51 7.05 32.30
N GLU A 177 -7.50 7.17 33.19
CA GLU A 177 -8.69 6.35 33.21
C GLU A 177 -9.17 6.23 31.76
N PHE A 178 -8.98 5.05 31.20
CA PHE A 178 -9.59 4.69 29.93
C PHE A 178 -11.08 4.78 30.20
N LYS A 179 -11.68 5.93 29.89
CA LYS A 179 -13.13 6.02 29.76
C LYS A 179 -13.46 4.98 28.72
N GLU A 180 -14.10 3.89 29.15
CA GLU A 180 -14.73 2.91 28.30
C GLU A 180 -15.80 3.65 27.48
N ASN A 181 -15.36 4.35 26.45
CA ASN A 181 -16.23 4.66 25.33
C ASN A 181 -16.70 3.29 24.86
N LYS A 182 -17.98 2.98 25.06
CA LYS A 182 -18.67 1.86 24.41
C LYS A 182 -18.44 2.02 22.91
N GLN A 183 -17.34 1.45 22.42
CA GLN A 183 -16.96 1.54 21.04
C GLN A 183 -17.94 0.66 20.28
N VAL A 184 -18.64 1.28 19.35
CA VAL A 184 -19.57 0.60 18.46
C VAL A 184 -18.75 -0.37 17.61
N ILE A 185 -19.09 -1.66 17.68
CA ILE A 185 -18.50 -2.67 16.80
C ILE A 185 -18.93 -2.29 15.38
N PRO A 186 -17.98 -2.05 14.46
CA PRO A 186 -18.33 -1.63 13.11
C PRO A 186 -19.03 -2.78 12.37
N ARG A 187 -19.97 -2.42 11.48
CA ARG A 187 -20.69 -3.39 10.64
C ARG A 187 -19.70 -4.27 9.88
N VAL A 188 -19.88 -5.59 9.99
CA VAL A 188 -18.99 -6.56 9.36
C VAL A 188 -19.21 -6.54 7.85
N VAL A 189 -18.21 -6.08 7.11
CA VAL A 189 -18.23 -6.11 5.64
C VAL A 189 -17.80 -7.50 5.16
N ILE A 190 -18.63 -8.16 4.35
CA ILE A 190 -18.35 -9.47 3.75
C ILE A 190 -17.44 -9.31 2.53
N THR A 191 -16.13 -9.37 2.78
CA THR A 191 -15.10 -9.37 1.74
C THR A 191 -15.03 -10.73 1.03
N ASP A 192 -14.37 -10.79 -0.12
CA ASP A 192 -14.17 -12.05 -0.84
C ASP A 192 -13.30 -13.04 -0.04
N GLU A 193 -12.38 -12.53 0.78
CA GLU A 193 -11.58 -13.34 1.72
C GLU A 193 -12.47 -13.99 2.79
N LYS A 194 -13.38 -13.22 3.39
CA LYS A 194 -14.37 -13.73 4.36
C LYS A 194 -15.29 -14.77 3.74
N LEU A 195 -15.76 -14.51 2.52
CA LEU A 195 -16.59 -15.46 1.80
C LEU A 195 -15.82 -16.76 1.49
N LYS A 196 -14.57 -16.65 1.03
CA LYS A 196 -13.71 -17.81 0.77
C LYS A 196 -13.43 -18.61 2.06
N TRP A 197 -13.16 -17.92 3.16
CA TRP A 197 -13.00 -18.54 4.47
C TRP A 197 -14.27 -19.26 4.90
N ALA A 198 -15.44 -18.64 4.77
CA ALA A 198 -16.72 -19.23 5.15
C ALA A 198 -17.03 -20.49 4.32
N LYS A 199 -16.83 -20.44 2.99
CA LYS A 199 -16.98 -21.61 2.11
C LYS A 199 -16.09 -22.78 2.55
N SER A 200 -14.84 -22.47 2.92
CA SER A 200 -13.90 -23.48 3.41
C SER A 200 -14.32 -24.04 4.78
N LYS A 201 -14.66 -23.16 5.72
CA LYS A 201 -15.03 -23.49 7.10
C LYS A 201 -16.27 -24.36 7.18
N TYR A 202 -17.31 -24.01 6.42
CA TYR A 202 -18.58 -24.73 6.38
C TYR A 202 -18.64 -25.83 5.31
N LYS A 203 -17.58 -25.96 4.50
CA LYS A 203 -17.49 -26.90 3.37
C LYS A 203 -18.67 -26.77 2.39
N ASP A 204 -19.18 -25.55 2.22
CA ASP A 204 -20.31 -25.24 1.35
C ASP A 204 -19.88 -24.24 0.26
N PRO A 205 -19.70 -24.68 -0.99
CA PRO A 205 -19.32 -23.80 -2.09
C PRO A 205 -20.47 -22.89 -2.55
N SER A 206 -21.72 -23.21 -2.20
CA SER A 206 -22.91 -22.47 -2.64
C SER A 206 -23.13 -21.15 -1.89
N LEU A 207 -22.46 -20.95 -0.76
CA LEU A 207 -22.53 -19.71 0.01
C LEU A 207 -22.22 -18.49 -0.87
N THR A 208 -23.07 -17.48 -0.82
CA THR A 208 -22.90 -16.18 -1.48
C THR A 208 -22.82 -15.08 -0.45
N LYS A 209 -22.54 -13.83 -0.88
CA LYS A 209 -22.63 -12.67 0.03
C LYS A 209 -24.06 -12.51 0.56
N ASP A 210 -25.03 -12.73 -0.32
CA ASP A 210 -26.47 -12.67 -0.03
C ASP A 210 -26.88 -13.67 1.06
N SER A 211 -26.19 -14.82 1.18
CA SER A 211 -26.42 -15.78 2.26
C SER A 211 -26.21 -15.18 3.66
N PHE A 212 -25.41 -14.12 3.76
CA PHE A 212 -25.09 -13.42 5.01
C PHE A 212 -25.85 -12.08 5.15
N GLU A 213 -26.60 -11.63 4.14
CA GLU A 213 -27.34 -10.36 4.19
C GLU A 213 -28.49 -10.37 5.20
N SER A 214 -28.98 -11.56 5.55
CA SER A 214 -30.05 -11.75 6.54
C SER A 214 -29.55 -11.77 7.99
N PHE A 215 -28.24 -11.79 8.21
CA PHE A 215 -27.63 -11.84 9.54
C PHE A 215 -27.50 -10.42 10.09
N ASP A 216 -27.78 -10.26 11.38
CA ASP A 216 -27.49 -8.99 12.05
C ASP A 216 -25.99 -8.84 12.34
N ASP A 217 -25.56 -7.63 12.73
CA ASP A 217 -24.13 -7.34 12.96
C ASP A 217 -23.54 -8.20 14.09
N LYS A 218 -24.36 -8.63 15.05
CA LYS A 218 -23.92 -9.46 16.17
C LYS A 218 -23.66 -10.89 15.71
N ASP A 219 -24.55 -11.44 14.92
CA ASP A 219 -24.43 -12.78 14.34
C ASP A 219 -23.29 -12.83 13.33
N LEU A 220 -23.13 -11.80 12.50
CA LEU A 220 -21.97 -11.68 11.60
C LEU A 220 -20.66 -11.62 12.39
N SER A 221 -20.61 -10.83 13.46
CA SER A 221 -19.41 -10.75 14.31
C SER A 221 -19.07 -12.11 14.91
N LEU A 222 -20.07 -12.83 15.42
CA LEU A 222 -19.90 -14.16 15.99
C LEU A 222 -19.43 -15.19 14.93
N VAL A 223 -20.00 -15.14 13.72
CA VAL A 223 -19.65 -16.06 12.62
C VAL A 223 -18.19 -15.88 12.19
N PHE A 224 -17.73 -14.65 11.99
CA PHE A 224 -16.40 -14.39 11.45
C PHE A 224 -15.31 -14.32 12.51
N TYR A 225 -15.60 -13.77 13.69
CA TYR A 225 -14.58 -13.50 14.71
C TYR A 225 -14.70 -14.37 15.96
N GLY A 226 -15.82 -15.08 16.15
CA GLY A 226 -16.04 -15.92 17.32
C GLY A 226 -16.07 -15.15 18.64
N VAL A 227 -15.79 -15.86 19.73
CA VAL A 227 -15.75 -15.30 21.10
C VAL A 227 -14.50 -14.45 21.31
N ASP A 228 -13.37 -14.89 20.74
CA ASP A 228 -12.06 -14.24 20.87
C ASP A 228 -11.99 -12.93 20.06
N GLY A 229 -12.97 -12.68 19.19
CA GLY A 229 -13.02 -11.48 18.37
C GLY A 229 -11.93 -11.44 17.31
N ILE A 230 -11.40 -12.60 16.90
CA ILE A 230 -10.33 -12.74 15.91
C ILE A 230 -10.71 -13.80 14.86
N MET A 231 -10.64 -13.40 13.61
CA MET A 231 -10.70 -14.26 12.44
C MET A 231 -9.27 -14.60 12.00
N LYS A 232 -8.90 -15.88 12.10
CA LYS A 232 -7.67 -16.39 11.50
C LYS A 232 -7.92 -16.70 10.02
N ILE A 233 -7.30 -15.91 9.13
CA ILE A 233 -7.41 -16.09 7.68
C ILE A 233 -6.41 -17.15 7.21
N ASP A 234 -5.16 -17.06 7.67
CA ASP A 234 -4.10 -18.06 7.51
C ASP A 234 -3.10 -17.95 8.68
N ASP A 235 -1.95 -18.62 8.61
CA ASP A 235 -0.95 -18.61 9.68
C ASP A 235 -0.26 -17.26 9.91
N ALA A 236 -0.31 -16.36 8.91
CA ALA A 236 0.30 -15.05 8.94
C ALA A 236 -0.71 -13.89 8.96
N ASN A 237 -1.98 -14.14 8.64
CA ASN A 237 -3.03 -13.15 8.49
C ASN A 237 -4.14 -13.32 9.52
N TYR A 238 -4.35 -12.27 10.31
CA TYR A 238 -5.39 -12.18 11.33
C TYR A 238 -6.22 -10.91 11.11
N GLU A 239 -7.51 -10.97 11.38
CA GLU A 239 -8.41 -9.82 11.37
C GLU A 239 -9.24 -9.84 12.65
N ASN A 240 -9.44 -8.69 13.31
CA ASN A 240 -10.25 -8.63 14.53
C ASN A 240 -11.64 -8.03 14.31
N LYS A 241 -12.49 -8.10 15.34
CA LYS A 241 -13.85 -7.54 15.36
C LYS A 241 -13.92 -6.03 15.11
N HIS A 242 -12.81 -5.31 15.31
CA HIS A 242 -12.67 -3.89 15.03
C HIS A 242 -12.19 -3.60 13.60
N LEU A 243 -12.17 -4.62 12.74
CA LEU A 243 -11.76 -4.53 11.34
C LEU A 243 -10.30 -4.08 11.17
N ILE A 244 -9.44 -4.43 12.14
CA ILE A 244 -7.99 -4.28 12.00
C ILE A 244 -7.40 -5.60 11.53
N LYS A 245 -6.68 -5.55 10.41
CA LYS A 245 -5.96 -6.68 9.83
C LYS A 245 -4.48 -6.61 10.22
N LEU A 246 -3.96 -7.69 10.79
CA LEU A 246 -2.55 -7.92 11.08
C LEU A 246 -2.00 -8.93 10.08
N TYR A 247 -0.93 -8.55 9.37
CA TYR A 247 -0.21 -9.42 8.46
C TYR A 247 1.26 -9.55 8.89
N HIS A 248 1.67 -10.76 9.25
CA HIS A 248 3.03 -11.09 9.63
C HIS A 248 3.86 -11.42 8.37
N GLN A 249 4.87 -10.59 8.05
CA GLN A 249 5.66 -10.74 6.81
C GLN A 249 6.88 -11.68 6.94
N GLY A 250 7.01 -12.38 8.07
CA GLY A 250 8.23 -13.09 8.44
C GLY A 250 9.27 -12.14 9.05
N GLY A 251 10.10 -12.69 9.96
CA GLY A 251 11.00 -11.88 10.79
C GLY A 251 10.25 -11.11 11.89
N SER A 252 10.77 -9.96 12.29
CA SER A 252 10.28 -9.21 13.47
C SER A 252 9.19 -8.18 13.15
N TYR A 253 8.74 -8.05 11.91
CA TYR A 253 7.82 -6.98 11.49
C TYR A 253 6.46 -7.51 11.04
N CYS A 254 5.41 -6.79 11.39
CA CYS A 254 4.08 -6.99 10.87
C CYS A 254 3.52 -5.69 10.26
N LYS A 255 2.50 -5.85 9.43
CA LYS A 255 1.73 -4.78 8.83
C LYS A 255 0.35 -4.77 9.49
N LEU A 256 -0.03 -3.65 10.09
CA LEU A 256 -1.39 -3.39 10.54
C LEU A 256 -2.12 -2.58 9.48
N SER A 257 -3.35 -2.94 9.16
CA SER A 257 -4.21 -2.21 8.23
C SER A 257 -5.61 -2.05 8.84
N ASN A 258 -6.11 -0.82 8.91
CA ASN A 258 -7.48 -0.57 9.38
C ASN A 258 -8.43 -0.62 8.18
N LEU A 259 -9.33 -1.61 8.13
CA LEU A 259 -10.26 -1.81 7.01
C LEU A 259 -11.43 -0.82 7.02
N ASN A 260 -11.69 -0.12 8.14
CA ASN A 260 -12.64 1.00 8.17
C ASN A 260 -12.13 2.22 7.42
N LYS A 261 -10.82 2.32 7.20
CA LYS A 261 -10.17 3.46 6.53
C LYS A 261 -9.45 3.00 5.28
N LYS A 262 -9.76 3.64 4.15
CA LYS A 262 -9.08 3.34 2.90
C LYS A 262 -7.60 3.71 3.00
N ASN A 263 -6.74 2.81 2.53
CA ASN A 263 -5.29 3.00 2.38
C ASN A 263 -4.50 3.28 3.66
N THR A 264 -5.05 3.05 4.85
CA THR A 264 -4.26 3.18 6.08
C THR A 264 -3.59 1.85 6.39
N SER A 265 -2.26 1.81 6.29
CA SER A 265 -1.47 0.72 6.84
C SER A 265 -0.19 1.22 7.47
N ILE A 266 0.17 0.63 8.61
CA ILE A 266 1.38 0.95 9.35
C ILE A 266 2.23 -0.31 9.48
N ARG A 267 3.55 -0.14 9.37
CA ARG A 267 4.50 -1.22 9.59
C ARG A 267 5.07 -1.06 10.98
N VAL A 268 4.98 -2.12 11.78
CA VAL A 268 5.41 -2.10 13.18
C VAL A 268 6.22 -3.36 13.48
N ASN A 269 7.07 -3.29 14.49
CA ASN A 269 7.71 -4.49 15.00
C ASN A 269 6.65 -5.32 15.75
N TYR A 270 6.55 -6.60 15.43
CA TYR A 270 5.55 -7.50 15.99
C TYR A 270 5.76 -7.69 17.50
N ASN A 271 6.99 -7.85 17.95
CA ASN A 271 7.29 -8.06 19.37
C ASN A 271 6.99 -6.81 20.20
N ASP A 272 7.29 -5.61 19.66
CA ASP A 272 6.98 -4.35 20.32
C ASP A 272 5.46 -4.12 20.39
N LEU A 273 4.74 -4.42 19.31
CA LEU A 273 3.28 -4.36 19.28
C LEU A 273 2.67 -5.29 20.34
N MET A 274 3.06 -6.56 20.36
CA MET A 274 2.51 -7.52 21.31
C MET A 274 2.89 -7.16 22.76
N HIS A 275 4.08 -6.58 22.98
CA HIS A 275 4.47 -6.05 24.29
C HIS A 275 3.57 -4.89 24.73
N LEU A 276 3.27 -3.94 23.83
CA LEU A 276 2.36 -2.83 24.11
C LEU A 276 0.95 -3.33 24.47
N LEU A 277 0.43 -4.33 23.75
CA LEU A 277 -0.89 -4.91 24.08
C LEU A 277 -0.90 -5.52 25.47
N LYS A 278 0.14 -6.30 25.80
CA LYS A 278 0.32 -6.89 27.13
C LYS A 278 0.42 -5.85 28.24
N GLN A 279 1.19 -4.77 28.03
CA GLN A 279 1.29 -3.67 29.00
C GLN A 279 -0.06 -3.01 29.30
N ARG A 280 -0.97 -3.02 28.33
CA ARG A 280 -2.32 -2.47 28.47
C ARG A 280 -3.37 -3.53 28.88
N ASN A 281 -2.94 -4.76 29.16
CA ASN A 281 -3.82 -5.89 29.43
C ASN A 281 -4.88 -6.10 28.33
N LEU A 282 -4.44 -6.01 27.07
CA LEU A 282 -5.28 -6.18 25.89
C LEU A 282 -4.80 -7.36 25.05
N GLU A 283 -5.74 -8.04 24.41
CA GLU A 283 -5.48 -9.01 23.36
C GLU A 283 -5.63 -8.35 21.97
N PHE A 284 -5.21 -9.04 20.90
CA PHE A 284 -5.39 -8.50 19.56
C PHE A 284 -6.88 -8.37 19.18
N GLY A 285 -7.75 -9.20 19.75
CA GLY A 285 -9.20 -9.09 19.60
C GLY A 285 -9.78 -7.74 20.05
N ASP A 286 -9.15 -7.11 21.05
CA ASP A 286 -9.57 -5.81 21.60
C ASP A 286 -8.80 -4.63 20.99
N PHE A 287 -7.87 -4.89 20.08
CA PHE A 287 -7.11 -3.86 19.40
C PHE A 287 -8.00 -3.03 18.47
N ASN A 288 -8.37 -1.84 18.95
CA ASN A 288 -9.34 -1.00 18.28
C ASN A 288 -8.72 0.14 17.46
N GLU A 289 -9.60 0.94 16.84
CA GLU A 289 -9.19 2.09 16.03
C GLU A 289 -8.40 3.14 16.83
N TYR A 290 -8.74 3.37 18.10
CA TYR A 290 -8.03 4.35 18.92
C TYR A 290 -6.55 3.95 19.11
N LEU A 291 -6.30 2.68 19.44
CA LEU A 291 -4.94 2.14 19.54
C LEU A 291 -4.21 2.17 18.21
N TYR A 292 -4.91 1.84 17.12
CA TYR A 292 -4.35 1.95 15.77
C TYR A 292 -3.88 3.39 15.48
N GLN A 293 -4.70 4.40 15.76
CA GLN A 293 -4.34 5.81 15.55
C GLN A 293 -3.21 6.24 16.48
N TYR A 294 -3.22 5.81 17.75
CA TYR A 294 -2.15 6.09 18.70
C TYR A 294 -0.81 5.59 18.16
N ILE A 295 -0.74 4.35 17.66
CA ILE A 295 0.48 3.78 17.07
C ILE A 295 0.85 4.46 15.74
N ALA A 296 -0.13 4.87 14.94
CA ALA A 296 0.15 5.56 13.69
C ALA A 296 0.83 6.93 13.89
N ILE A 297 0.60 7.57 15.04
CA ILE A 297 1.15 8.90 15.38
C ILE A 297 2.41 8.79 16.23
N ASN A 298 2.50 7.79 17.12
CA ASN A 298 3.56 7.66 18.12
C ASN A 298 4.45 6.45 17.83
N GLU A 299 5.73 6.54 18.20
CA GLU A 299 6.61 5.36 18.22
C GLU A 299 6.15 4.35 19.28
N ILE A 300 6.12 3.06 18.93
CA ILE A 300 5.80 2.00 19.88
C ILE A 300 6.97 1.85 20.87
N PRO A 301 6.70 1.77 22.19
CA PRO A 301 7.72 1.44 23.17
C PRO A 301 8.42 0.12 22.81
N LYS A 302 9.75 0.15 22.73
CA LYS A 302 10.54 -1.05 22.41
C LYS A 302 10.43 -2.06 23.55
N LYS A 303 10.21 -3.33 23.21
CA LYS A 303 10.28 -4.43 24.16
C LYS A 303 11.68 -4.47 24.81
N PRO A 304 11.78 -4.55 26.16
CA PRO A 304 13.06 -4.73 26.84
C PRO A 304 13.77 -6.01 26.40
N LYS A 305 15.11 -5.96 26.26
CA LYS A 305 15.92 -7.10 25.78
C LYS A 305 15.94 -8.32 26.71
N ASN A 306 15.52 -8.18 27.97
CA ASN A 306 15.62 -9.23 28.99
C ASN A 306 14.29 -9.97 29.26
N ASP A 307 13.26 -9.77 28.45
CA ASP A 307 11.94 -10.40 28.65
C ASP A 307 11.77 -11.61 27.69
N ASP A 308 12.55 -12.67 27.94
CA ASP A 308 12.65 -13.87 27.09
C ASP A 308 11.50 -14.88 27.28
N ASN A 309 10.60 -14.65 28.25
CA ASN A 309 9.44 -15.52 28.48
C ASN A 309 8.24 -15.19 27.58
N PHE A 310 8.47 -14.54 26.44
CA PHE A 310 7.39 -14.05 25.59
C PHE A 310 6.91 -15.12 24.61
N LYS A 311 5.84 -15.82 24.97
CA LYS A 311 4.96 -16.47 23.98
C LYS A 311 3.85 -15.47 23.64
N PRO A 312 3.75 -14.99 22.39
CA PRO A 312 2.60 -14.18 21.99
C PRO A 312 1.33 -15.04 22.14
N VAL A 313 0.38 -14.55 22.93
CA VAL A 313 -1.00 -15.02 22.88
C VAL A 313 -1.67 -14.15 21.83
N ILE A 314 -1.98 -14.77 20.69
CA ILE A 314 -2.80 -14.18 19.63
C ILE A 314 -4.25 -14.50 19.99
#